data_AF-A0A0F9W2F2-F1
#
_entry.id   AF-A0A0F9W2F2-F1
#
_cell.length_a   1.000
_cell.length_b   1.000
_cell.length_c   1.000
_cell.angle_alpha   90.00
_cell.angle_beta   90.00
_cell.angle_gamma   90.00
#
_symmetry.space_group_name_H-M   'P 1'
#
loop_
_entity.id
_entity.type
_entity.pdbx_description
1 polymer ?
#
loop_
_entity_poly.entity_id
_entity_poly.type
_entity_poly.pdbx_seq_one_letter_code
_entity_poly.pdbx_strand_id
1 'polypeptide(L)' 'MTRIDKAMWVVAAVALVGVVLNVQQNALCFYLWAGTNLLNAWYAYRKTAYPQAALFAVYTGLAVWGITEW' A
#
# COMPACT_ATOMS: atom_id res chain seq x y z
N MET A 1 -20.89 -0.99 -6.41
CA MET A 1 -19.60 -0.56 -5.84
C MET A 1 -19.88 0.27 -4.59
N THR A 2 -19.46 -0.21 -3.42
CA THR A 2 -19.65 0.46 -2.12
C THR A 2 -18.84 1.74 -2.01
N ARG A 3 -19.10 2.57 -0.98
CA ARG A 3 -18.27 3.76 -0.69
C ARG A 3 -16.81 3.39 -0.43
N ILE A 4 -16.57 2.26 0.25
CA ILE A 4 -15.23 1.73 0.50
C ILE A 4 -14.55 1.35 -0.81
N ASP A 5 -15.26 0.62 -1.69
CA ASP A 5 -14.70 0.23 -3.00
C ASP A 5 -14.31 1.46 -3.84
N LYS A 6 -15.09 2.56 -3.78
CA LYS A 6 -14.72 3.85 -4.41
C LYS A 6 -13.48 4.48 -3.77
N ALA A 7 -13.38 4.47 -2.44
CA ALA A 7 -12.21 5.00 -1.73
C ALA A 7 -10.93 4.22 -2.05
N MET A 8 -11.02 2.91 -2.32
CA MET A 8 -9.85 2.10 -2.71
C MET A 8 -9.22 2.54 -4.04
N TRP A 9 -9.96 3.20 -4.94
CA TRP A 9 -9.37 3.82 -6.13
C TRP A 9 -8.47 5.02 -5.78
N VAL A 10 -8.80 5.78 -4.74
CA VAL A 10 -7.93 6.84 -4.22
C VAL A 10 -6.67 6.22 -3.62
N VAL A 11 -6.80 5.13 -2.85
CA VAL A 11 -5.66 4.38 -2.32
C VAL A 11 -4.74 3.88 -3.45
N ALA A 12 -5.33 3.36 -4.54
CA ALA A 12 -4.57 2.94 -5.72
C ALA A 12 -3.83 4.11 -6.38
N ALA A 13 -4.48 5.28 -6.53
CA ALA A 13 -3.82 6.47 -7.06
C ALA A 13 -2.65 6.94 -6.18
N VAL A 14 -2.80 6.91 -4.85
CA VAL A 14 -1.71 7.24 -3.91
C VAL A 14 -0.56 6.22 -4.01
N ALA A 15 -0.86 4.93 -4.18
CA ALA A 15 0.16 3.91 -4.36
C ALA A 15 0.98 4.14 -5.65
N LEU A 16 0.33 4.63 -6.72
CA LEU A 16 1.00 5.01 -7.97
C LEU A 16 1.88 6.26 -7.80
N VAL A 17 1.50 7.23 -6.95
CA VAL A 17 2.40 8.33 -6.57
C VAL A 17 3.65 7.78 -5.88
N GLY A 18 3.50 6.75 -5.04
CA GLY A 18 4.62 6.00 -4.48
C GLY A 18 5.57 5.44 -5.54
N VAL A 19 5.05 4.90 -6.64
CA VAL A 19 5.86 4.43 -7.78
C VAL A 19 6.66 5.58 -8.41
N VAL A 20 6.02 6.73 -8.64
CA VAL A 20 6.71 7.91 -9.21
C VAL A 20 7.83 8.38 -8.30
N LEU A 21 7.60 8.46 -6.99
CA LEU A 21 8.62 8.84 -6.01
C LEU A 21 9.76 7.81 -5.94
N ASN A 22 9.46 6.52 -6.09
CA ASN A 22 10.48 5.47 -6.11
C ASN A 22 11.39 5.59 -7.35
N VAL A 23 10.84 5.89 -8.53
CA VAL A 23 11.62 6.18 -9.76
C VAL A 23 12.54 7.39 -9.56
N GLN A 24 12.10 8.39 -8.79
CA GLN A 24 12.89 9.57 -8.43
C GLN A 24 13.87 9.33 -7.28
N GLN A 25 14.02 8.09 -6.81
CA GLN A 25 14.83 7.71 -5.66
C GLN A 25 14.47 8.44 -4.34
N ASN A 26 13.23 8.86 -4.19
CA ASN A 26 12.76 9.58 -3.00
C ASN A 26 12.17 8.61 -1.96
N ALA A 27 12.74 8.60 -0.75
CA ALA A 27 12.32 7.74 0.36
C ALA A 27 10.86 7.94 0.81
N LEU A 28 10.21 9.06 0.44
CA LEU A 28 8.78 9.29 0.65
C LEU A 28 7.90 8.21 0.00
N CYS A 29 8.39 7.47 -1.01
CA CYS A 29 7.66 6.34 -1.59
C CYS A 29 7.32 5.27 -0.55
N PHE A 30 8.22 4.99 0.39
CA PHE A 30 8.01 3.96 1.41
C PHE A 30 6.94 4.36 2.43
N TYR A 31 6.85 5.65 2.79
CA TYR A 31 5.79 6.16 3.66
C TYR A 31 4.41 6.01 3.00
N LEU A 32 4.31 6.34 1.71
CA LEU A 32 3.07 6.14 0.96
C LEU A 32 2.72 4.65 0.86
N TRP A 33 3.68 3.80 0.51
CA TRP A 33 3.45 2.36 0.39
C TRP A 33 3.11 1.69 1.72
N ALA A 34 3.71 2.08 2.84
CA ALA A 34 3.32 1.57 4.16
C ALA A 34 1.84 1.84 4.43
N GLY A 35 1.36 3.06 4.19
CA GLY A 35 -0.05 3.40 4.35
C GLY A 35 -0.98 2.68 3.37
N THR A 36 -0.66 2.69 2.07
CA THR A 36 -1.52 2.08 1.06
C THR A 36 -1.55 0.56 1.14
N ASN A 37 -0.43 -0.08 1.50
CA ASN A 37 -0.38 -1.54 1.69
C ASN A 37 -1.20 -1.95 2.92
N LEU A 38 -1.12 -1.21 4.03
CA LEU A 38 -1.93 -1.49 5.22
C LEU A 38 -3.44 -1.42 4.93
N LEU A 39 -3.86 -0.38 4.20
CA LEU A 39 -5.25 -0.23 3.77
C LEU A 39 -5.71 -1.35 2.83
N ASN A 40 -4.85 -1.77 1.90
CA ASN A 40 -5.13 -2.91 1.01
C ASN A 40 -5.18 -4.24 1.75
N ALA A 41 -4.33 -4.45 2.77
CA ALA A 41 -4.37 -5.65 3.60
C ALA A 41 -5.71 -5.76 4.34
N TRP A 42 -6.16 -4.66 4.96
CA TRP A 42 -7.46 -4.59 5.63
C TRP A 42 -8.64 -4.82 4.65
N TYR A 43 -8.60 -4.17 3.48
CA TYR A 43 -9.63 -4.31 2.47
C TYR A 43 -9.70 -5.74 1.90
N ALA A 44 -8.55 -6.36 1.60
CA ALA A 44 -8.48 -7.74 1.14
C ALA A 44 -9.02 -8.72 2.19
N TYR A 45 -8.69 -8.51 3.47
CA TYR A 45 -9.24 -9.30 4.57
C TYR A 45 -10.77 -9.20 4.64
N ARG A 46 -11.33 -7.98 4.50
CA ARG A 46 -12.79 -7.75 4.45
C ARG A 46 -13.48 -8.42 3.27
N LYS A 47 -12.77 -8.63 2.16
CA LYS A 47 -13.24 -9.35 0.97
C LYS A 47 -12.93 -10.84 1.03
N THR A 48 -12.45 -11.37 2.16
CA THR A 48 -12.05 -12.77 2.35
C THR A 48 -10.93 -13.24 1.40
N ALA A 49 -10.18 -12.30 0.81
CA ALA A 49 -9.03 -12.55 -0.04
C ALA A 49 -7.76 -12.67 0.82
N TYR A 50 -7.71 -13.71 1.65
CA TYR A 50 -6.64 -13.88 2.66
C TYR A 50 -5.22 -13.91 2.11
N PRO A 51 -4.93 -14.56 0.95
CA PRO A 51 -3.58 -14.52 0.39
C PRO A 51 -3.13 -13.09 0.04
N GLN A 52 -4.00 -12.30 -0.58
CA GLN A 52 -3.74 -10.89 -0.87
C GLN A 52 -3.60 -10.06 0.41
N ALA A 53 -4.42 -10.34 1.43
CA ALA A 53 -4.31 -9.67 2.72
C ALA A 53 -2.93 -9.91 3.37
N ALA A 54 -2.48 -11.17 3.38
CA ALA A 54 -1.16 -11.54 3.90
C ALA A 54 -0.03 -10.90 3.09
N LEU A 55 -0.12 -10.91 1.76
CA LEU A 55 0.86 -10.27 0.88
C LEU A 55 1.02 -8.77 1.20
N PHE A 56 -0.09 -8.04 1.28
CA PHE A 56 -0.04 -6.61 1.58
C PHE A 56 0.44 -6.32 3.02
N ALA A 57 0.17 -7.21 3.98
CA ALA A 57 0.72 -7.09 5.32
C ALA A 57 2.26 -7.20 5.31
N VAL A 58 2.81 -8.17 4.58
CA VAL A 58 4.26 -8.30 4.40
C VAL A 58 4.84 -7.09 3.67
N TYR A 59 4.19 -6.61 2.60
CA TYR A 59 4.62 -5.40 1.89
C TYR A 59 4.56 -4.14 2.76
N THR A 60 3.66 -4.09 3.74
CA THR A 60 3.66 -3.01 4.74
C THR A 60 4.92 -3.07 5.59
N GLY A 61 5.31 -4.25 6.09
CA GLY A 61 6.53 -4.44 6.85
C GLY A 61 7.80 -4.13 6.03
N LEU A 62 7.85 -4.57 4.77
CA LEU A 62 8.95 -4.25 3.86
C LEU A 62 9.02 -2.75 3.54
N ALA A 63 7.88 -2.07 3.42
CA ALA A 63 7.88 -0.62 3.23
C ALA A 63 8.44 0.09 4.47
N VAL A 64 8.08 -0.34 5.68
CA VAL A 64 8.68 0.20 6.91
C VAL A 64 10.18 -0.03 6.97
N TRP A 65 10.67 -1.21 6.57
CA TRP A 65 12.11 -1.47 6.48
C TRP A 65 12.78 -0.59 5.41
N GLY A 66 12.14 -0.39 4.27
CA GLY A 66 12.63 0.50 3.21
C GLY A 66 12.77 1.96 3.65
N ILE A 67 12.01 2.44 4.66
CA ILE A 67 12.19 3.79 5.21
C ILE A 67 13.58 3.98 5.82
N THR A 68 14.16 2.95 6.43
CA THR A 68 15.45 3.05 7.14
C THR A 68 16.64 2.62 6.29
N GLU A 69 16.43 1.72 5.32
CA GLU A 69 17.52 1.09 4.54
C GLU A 69 17.74 1.73 3.16
N TRP A 70 16.83 2.59 2.70
CA TRP A 70 16.92 3.29 1.41
C TRP A 70 17.79 4.54 1.46
#